data_AF-A0A365CW41-F1
#
_entry.id   AF-A0A365CW41-F1
#
_cell.length_a   1.000
_cell.length_b   1.000
_cell.length_c   1.000
_cell.angle_alpha   90.00
_cell.angle_beta   90.00
_cell.angle_gamma   90.00
#
_symmetry.space_group_name_H-M   'P 1'
#
loop_
_entity.id
_entity.type
_entity.pdbx_description
1 polymer ?
#
loop_
_entity_poly.entity_id
_entity_poly.type
_entity_poly.pdbx_seq_one_letter_code
_entity_poly.pdbx_strand_id
1 'polypeptide(L)' 'TYAAADRVEIMASGTTPPPAPAPVASFTASPTSGTAPLNVAFTDTSTGTPTSWAWDFGDGGTSTVQNPTHSYAAAG' A
#
# COMPACT_ATOMS: atom_id res chain seq x y z
N THR A 1 -62.89 5.27 0.28
CA THR A 1 -61.57 5.93 0.32
C THR A 1 -60.51 4.84 0.21
N TYR A 2 -59.79 4.75 -0.93
CA TYR A 2 -58.43 4.16 -0.97
C TYR A 2 -57.53 5.06 -0.08
N ALA A 3 -56.48 4.61 0.61
CA ALA A 3 -55.40 3.74 0.17
C ALA A 3 -54.80 3.00 1.39
N ALA A 4 -54.52 1.70 1.23
CA ALA A 4 -53.19 1.12 1.07
C ALA A 4 -52.43 0.91 2.40
N ALA A 5 -52.16 -0.36 2.69
CA ALA A 5 -51.25 -0.78 3.73
C ALA A 5 -49.85 -0.26 3.44
N ASP A 6 -49.27 0.48 4.37
CA ASP A 6 -47.86 0.84 4.34
C ASP A 6 -47.16 0.13 5.51
N ARG A 7 -46.55 -1.02 5.20
CA ARG A 7 -45.50 -1.59 6.05
C ARG A 7 -44.20 -0.97 5.57
N VAL A 8 -43.58 -0.13 6.39
CA VAL A 8 -42.16 0.20 6.25
C VAL A 8 -41.41 -0.37 7.44
N GLU A 9 -40.75 -1.48 7.14
CA GLU A 9 -39.71 -2.14 7.91
C GLU A 9 -38.61 -1.11 8.19
N ILE A 10 -38.37 -0.76 9.46
CA ILE A 10 -37.16 -0.01 9.83
C ILE A 10 -36.00 -1.01 9.70
N MET A 11 -35.48 -1.10 8.47
CA MET A 11 -34.18 -1.70 8.22
C MET A 11 -33.16 -0.84 8.96
N ALA A 12 -32.73 -1.30 10.13
CA ALA A 12 -31.40 -0.97 10.62
C ALA A 12 -30.42 -1.63 9.65
N SER A 13 -30.26 -1.02 8.47
CA SER A 13 -29.38 -1.47 7.40
C SER A 13 -27.95 -1.34 7.88
N GLY A 14 -27.44 -2.37 8.55
CA GLY A 14 -26.02 -2.58 8.73
C GLY A 14 -25.41 -2.85 7.36
N THR A 15 -25.18 -1.80 6.57
CA THR A 15 -24.34 -1.88 5.39
C THR A 15 -22.90 -1.94 5.88
N THR A 16 -22.44 -3.13 6.27
CA THR A 16 -21.00 -3.37 6.42
C THR A 16 -20.35 -2.96 5.10
N PRO A 17 -19.42 -1.98 5.09
CA PRO A 17 -18.68 -1.65 3.88
C PRO A 17 -18.09 -2.93 3.29
N PRO A 18 -18.07 -3.08 1.95
CA PRO A 18 -17.42 -4.22 1.34
C PRO A 18 -15.99 -4.35 1.90
N PRO A 19 -15.50 -5.57 2.17
CA PRO A 19 -14.14 -5.77 2.66
C PRO A 19 -13.16 -5.02 1.77
N ALA A 20 -12.31 -4.19 2.36
CA ALA A 20 -11.28 -3.48 1.61
C ALA A 20 -10.42 -4.51 0.84
N PRO A 21 -10.03 -4.21 -0.41
CA PRO A 21 -9.14 -5.10 -1.16
C PRO A 21 -7.86 -5.34 -0.37
N ALA A 22 -7.39 -6.59 -0.32
CA ALA A 22 -6.10 -6.90 0.30
C ALA A 22 -4.98 -6.11 -0.38
N PRO A 23 -3.97 -5.64 0.35
CA PRO A 23 -2.88 -4.90 -0.25
C PRO A 23 -2.07 -5.78 -1.19
N VAL A 24 -1.77 -5.27 -2.38
CA VAL A 24 -0.86 -5.92 -3.34
C VAL A 24 0.41 -5.10 -3.39
N ALA A 25 1.51 -5.70 -2.94
CA ALA A 25 2.82 -5.05 -2.87
C ALA A 25 3.37 -4.79 -4.28
N SER A 26 3.79 -3.55 -4.53
CA SER A 26 4.45 -3.14 -5.78
C SER A 26 5.33 -1.92 -5.52
N PHE A 27 6.42 -1.77 -6.26
CA PHE A 27 7.33 -0.64 -6.10
C PHE A 27 8.13 -0.33 -7.37
N THR A 28 8.75 0.85 -7.37
CA THR A 28 9.76 1.24 -8.36
C THR A 28 11.01 1.74 -7.65
N ALA A 29 12.15 1.68 -8.32
CA ALA A 29 13.44 2.13 -7.80
C ALA A 29 14.16 2.98 -8.84
N SER A 30 14.82 4.06 -8.40
CA SER A 30 15.58 4.94 -9.29
C SER A 30 16.72 5.67 -8.57
N PRO A 31 17.93 5.73 -9.14
CA PRO A 31 18.41 4.97 -10.30
C PRO A 31 18.60 3.48 -9.98
N THR A 32 18.57 2.60 -10.98
CA THR A 32 18.82 1.15 -10.81
C THR A 32 20.26 0.75 -11.12
N SER A 33 21.11 1.68 -11.58
CA SER A 33 22.51 1.46 -11.87
C SER A 33 23.32 2.75 -11.74
N GLY A 34 24.63 2.60 -11.55
CA GLY A 34 25.56 3.72 -11.38
C GLY A 34 26.83 3.29 -10.66
N THR A 35 27.63 4.26 -10.22
CA THR A 35 28.84 4.04 -9.44
C THR A 35 28.53 4.07 -7.95
N ALA A 36 29.14 3.16 -7.18
CA ALA A 36 29.06 3.22 -5.73
C ALA A 36 29.81 4.47 -5.17
N PRO A 37 29.31 5.10 -4.09
CA PRO A 37 28.05 4.81 -3.43
C PRO A 37 26.84 5.26 -4.27
N LEU A 38 25.87 4.37 -4.45
CA LEU A 38 24.68 4.63 -5.26
C LEU A 38 23.47 4.87 -4.35
N ASN A 39 22.93 6.09 -4.40
CA ASN A 39 21.72 6.44 -3.66
C ASN A 39 20.49 6.12 -4.50
N VAL A 40 19.72 5.11 -4.08
CA VAL A 40 18.51 4.64 -4.77
C VAL A 40 17.29 5.08 -3.98
N ALA A 41 16.35 5.73 -4.66
CA ALA A 41 15.04 6.06 -4.12
C ALA A 41 14.03 4.97 -4.49
N PHE A 42 13.32 4.47 -3.50
CA PHE A 42 12.24 3.50 -3.68
C PHE A 42 10.90 4.21 -3.53
N THR A 43 9.99 3.93 -4.45
CA THR A 43 8.62 4.48 -4.44
C THR A 43 7.63 3.33 -4.39
N ASP A 44 6.80 3.34 -3.35
CA ASP A 44 5.69 2.40 -3.20
C ASP A 44 4.63 2.65 -4.30
N THR A 45 4.26 1.59 -4.99
CA THR A 45 3.15 1.58 -5.95
C THR A 45 2.11 0.52 -5.60
N SER A 46 2.10 0.09 -4.33
CA SER A 46 1.18 -0.92 -3.82
C SER A 46 -0.27 -0.47 -3.89
N THR A 47 -1.17 -1.42 -4.11
CA THR A 47 -2.62 -1.19 -4.10
C THR A 47 -3.25 -1.74 -2.81
N GLY A 48 -4.55 -1.52 -2.57
CA GLY A 48 -5.28 -2.10 -1.42
C GLY A 48 -4.96 -1.49 -0.05
N THR A 49 -4.66 -0.19 -0.01
CA THR A 49 -4.45 0.60 1.23
C THR A 49 -3.49 -0.05 2.24
N PRO A 50 -2.20 -0.23 1.89
CA PRO A 50 -1.20 -0.67 2.85
C PRO A 50 -1.08 0.31 4.02
N THR A 51 -0.88 -0.21 5.22
CA THR A 51 -0.69 0.59 6.45
C THR A 51 0.71 0.49 7.03
N SER A 52 1.54 -0.42 6.50
CA SER A 52 2.90 -0.66 6.95
C SER A 52 3.75 -1.16 5.78
N TRP A 53 5.05 -0.85 5.82
CA TRP A 53 6.03 -1.26 4.83
C TRP A 53 7.20 -1.95 5.51
N ALA A 54 7.76 -2.94 4.84
CA ALA A 54 8.98 -3.62 5.24
C ALA A 54 9.85 -3.77 3.99
N TRP A 55 10.93 -3.01 3.95
CA TRP A 55 11.92 -3.02 2.88
C TRP A 55 13.12 -3.84 3.31
N ASP A 56 13.54 -4.74 2.43
CA ASP A 56 14.84 -5.40 2.48
C ASP A 56 15.59 -5.02 1.21
N PHE A 57 16.74 -4.37 1.36
CA PHE A 57 17.53 -3.87 0.23
C PHE A 57 18.51 -4.91 -0.33
N GLY A 58 18.62 -6.08 0.29
CA GLY A 58 19.51 -7.17 -0.11
C GLY A 58 20.98 -7.03 0.33
N ASP A 59 21.38 -5.87 0.88
CA ASP A 59 22.73 -5.60 1.39
C ASP A 59 22.82 -5.59 2.93
N GLY A 60 21.74 -6.02 3.59
CA GLY A 60 21.58 -5.96 5.05
C GLY A 60 20.91 -4.68 5.55
N GLY A 61 20.65 -3.70 4.68
CA GLY A 61 19.84 -2.53 4.99
C GLY A 61 18.34 -2.84 4.96
N THR A 62 17.59 -2.22 5.88
CA THR A 62 16.11 -2.34 5.94
C THR A 62 15.45 -1.00 6.21
N SER A 63 14.16 -0.86 5.86
CA SER A 63 13.37 0.33 6.19
C SER A 63 11.89 0.00 6.40
N THR A 64 11.19 0.84 7.16
CA THR A 64 9.73 0.77 7.36
C THR A 64 9.00 2.01 6.81
N VAL A 65 9.73 2.92 6.17
CA VAL A 65 9.16 4.11 5.53
C VAL A 65 8.51 3.71 4.21
N GLN A 66 7.39 4.32 3.84
CA GLN A 66 6.70 4.03 2.57
C GLN A 66 7.59 4.23 1.35
N ASN A 67 8.29 5.37 1.27
CA ASN A 67 9.17 5.73 0.15
C ASN A 67 10.58 6.00 0.68
N PRO A 68 11.38 4.97 0.98
CA PRO A 68 12.71 5.16 1.54
C PRO A 68 13.74 5.52 0.45
N THR A 69 14.82 6.15 0.89
CA THR A 69 16.07 6.21 0.12
C THR A 69 17.09 5.32 0.80
N HIS A 70 17.85 4.56 0.01
CA HIS A 70 18.91 3.70 0.50
C HIS A 70 20.22 3.95 -0.25
N SER A 71 21.34 3.86 0.45
CA SER A 71 22.67 4.08 -0.12
C SER A 71 23.42 2.77 -0.20
N TYR A 72 23.62 2.26 -1.41
CA TYR A 72 24.42 1.07 -1.65
C TYR A 72 25.90 1.47 -1.68
N ALA A 73 26.64 1.09 -0.63
CA ALA A 73 28.04 1.49 -0.44
C ALA A 73 29.03 0.73 -1.35
N ALA A 74 28.64 -0.46 -1.82
CA ALA A 74 29.45 -1.31 -2.68
C ALA A 74 28.69 -1.65 -3.97
N ALA A 75 29.45 -1.99 -5.02
CA ALA A 75 28.87 -2.63 -6.18
C ALA A 75 28.36 -4.02 -5.80
N GLY A 76 27.19 -4.39 -6.33
CA GLY A 76 26.60 -5.73 -6.20
C GLY A 76 27.08 -6.70 -7.27
#